data_AF-A0A7Z8RYZ1-F1
#
_entry.id   AF-A0A7Z8RYZ1-F1
#
_cell.length_a   1.000
_cell.length_b   1.000
_cell.length_c   1.000
_cell.angle_alpha   90.00
_cell.angle_beta   90.00
_cell.angle_gamma   90.00
#
_symmetry.space_group_name_H-M   'P 1'
#
loop_
_entity.id
_entity.type
_entity.pdbx_description
1 polymer ?
#
loop_
_entity_poly.entity_id
_entity_poly.type
_entity_poly.pdbx_seq_one_letter_code
_entity_poly.pdbx_strand_id
1 'polypeptide(L)'
;MKRTLLIFFSILLLIPIHTSAQTSSKSKVLVLYSTEDNKITNNVQILNTQLGHFTKDITVKSLKEVKESTESSSYTHIVYIGEKKEDFSIAAKQFLENFSGPILVLGQNVEQLSNRFSFITLKETDIRIHTIEYPTNQLKNELHEERLMKKIETKGTTLAYALSADGTHPLIIQQGTSYYVATPNLFDWMSHYVGEMLFSYFGQKPETNKTSAYLRLEDVHPAVDVKQLKEIAELLKEKKLPYMITVIPVYNDPDTGKTVHLKDNSELIDVLHFMQDNGGSIVMHGYTHQFYDSETGEGFEFWDVKTDQPIRQPNHEKSKTKKDFQSPEDYNKYVKNGKAFEEKYIKDHIEKGITELVEAKLYPVAFEAPHYTMSQKGYEILSQYFSTYVGQIQLNDTTWKSMHSPAYISTPSFLHGMKLIPETVGFIEEGKPQAIAKMKERALSITKLSDGIIGAFYHPYLGVEPLKEVLKELESIPNIEWIDLQKDMNEVKMKDIHITTNKEGIHVEKPTSANDIIDYIKQYGFFLIIGFIIIVFLLLLRRAKKLES
;
A
#
# COMPACT_ATOMS: atom_id res chain seq x y z
N MET A 1 8.91 24.69 60.39
CA MET A 1 9.44 24.19 59.10
C MET A 1 8.56 23.13 58.43
N LYS A 2 8.11 22.06 59.11
CA LYS A 2 7.27 21.02 58.47
C LYS A 2 5.89 21.50 57.96
N ARG A 3 5.22 22.41 58.66
CA ARG A 3 3.91 22.97 58.22
C ARG A 3 4.03 23.93 57.04
N THR A 4 5.11 24.70 56.95
CA THR A 4 5.36 25.63 55.85
C THR A 4 5.74 24.90 54.56
N LEU A 5 6.44 23.77 54.66
CA LEU A 5 6.80 22.93 53.51
C LEU A 5 5.60 22.20 52.90
N LEU A 6 4.63 21.78 53.71
CA LEU A 6 3.40 21.14 53.22
C LEU A 6 2.50 22.10 52.44
N ILE A 7 2.41 23.36 52.88
CA ILE A 7 1.62 24.40 52.18
C ILE A 7 2.28 24.74 50.83
N PHE A 8 3.62 24.77 50.76
CA PHE A 8 4.34 24.99 49.51
C PHE A 8 4.14 23.85 48.50
N PHE A 9 4.11 22.59 48.97
CA PHE A 9 3.81 21.44 48.10
C PHE A 9 2.33 21.40 47.65
N SER A 10 1.41 21.90 48.48
CA SER A 10 -0.02 21.96 48.14
C SER A 10 -0.34 23.03 47.10
N ILE A 11 0.43 24.13 47.08
CA ILE A 11 0.29 25.21 46.09
C ILE A 11 0.91 24.80 44.74
N LEU A 12 1.98 24.00 44.73
CA LEU A 12 2.56 23.48 43.48
C LEU A 12 1.63 22.51 42.74
N LEU A 13 0.72 21.83 43.45
CA LEU A 13 -0.29 20.91 42.87
C LEU A 13 -1.54 21.64 42.34
N LEU A 14 -1.68 22.94 42.60
CA LEU A 14 -2.78 23.78 42.12
C LEU A 14 -2.41 24.66 40.92
N ILE A 15 -1.17 24.57 40.43
CA ILE A 15 -0.83 25.15 39.14
C ILE A 15 -1.48 24.24 38.10
N PRO A 16 -2.47 24.71 37.31
CA PRO A 16 -2.95 23.94 36.19
C PRO A 16 -1.73 23.74 35.27
N ILE A 17 -1.20 22.53 35.26
CA ILE A 17 -0.36 22.08 34.17
C ILE A 17 -1.33 22.11 32.99
N HIS A 18 -1.31 23.20 32.23
CA HIS A 18 -1.76 23.16 30.86
C HIS A 18 -0.80 22.25 30.11
N THR A 19 -0.91 20.95 30.34
CA THR A 19 -0.64 19.99 29.29
C THR A 19 -1.66 20.34 28.23
N SER A 20 -1.25 21.22 27.32
CA SER A 20 -1.70 21.12 25.95
C SER A 20 -1.25 19.73 25.50
N ALA A 21 -2.03 18.71 25.88
CA ALA A 21 -2.26 17.63 24.97
C ALA A 21 -2.83 18.34 23.75
N GLN A 22 -1.96 18.61 22.79
CA GLN A 22 -2.35 19.00 21.47
C GLN A 22 -3.12 17.79 20.95
N THR A 23 -4.40 17.70 21.31
CA THR A 23 -5.40 17.02 20.51
C THR A 23 -5.38 17.80 19.21
N SER A 24 -4.39 17.52 18.35
CA SER A 24 -4.40 18.03 17.00
C SER A 24 -5.73 17.53 16.45
N SER A 25 -6.63 18.46 16.18
CA SER A 25 -7.85 18.13 15.45
C SER A 25 -7.39 17.37 14.22
N LYS A 26 -7.84 16.13 14.05
CA LYS A 26 -7.40 15.25 12.96
C LYS A 26 -7.47 16.04 11.65
N SER A 27 -6.35 16.14 10.94
CA SER A 27 -6.27 16.94 9.71
C SER A 27 -7.34 16.49 8.73
N LYS A 28 -8.13 17.42 8.22
CA LYS A 28 -9.12 17.20 7.18
C LYS A 28 -8.75 18.00 5.94
N VAL A 29 -8.62 17.31 4.80
CA VAL A 29 -8.03 17.85 3.57
C VAL A 29 -9.08 17.91 2.47
N LEU A 30 -9.17 19.06 1.80
CA LEU A 30 -9.88 19.21 0.53
C LEU A 30 -8.86 19.29 -0.61
N VAL A 31 -8.91 18.33 -1.54
CA VAL A 31 -8.16 18.35 -2.80
C VAL A 31 -9.08 18.87 -3.90
N LEU A 32 -8.69 19.98 -4.52
CA LEU A 32 -9.35 20.60 -5.65
C LEU A 32 -8.52 20.40 -6.91
N TYR A 33 -9.15 20.04 -8.02
CA TYR A 33 -8.44 19.84 -9.28
C TYR A 33 -9.05 20.60 -10.45
N SER A 34 -8.19 21.02 -11.39
CA SER A 34 -8.55 21.45 -12.74
C SER A 34 -7.80 20.58 -13.76
N THR A 35 -8.52 19.69 -14.44
CA THR A 35 -7.99 18.68 -15.37
C THR A 35 -8.73 18.76 -16.72
N GLU A 36 -8.16 18.20 -17.80
CA GLU A 36 -8.70 18.32 -19.17
C GLU A 36 -10.19 17.92 -19.26
N ASP A 37 -10.54 16.73 -18.80
CA ASP A 37 -11.90 16.19 -18.85
C ASP A 37 -12.71 16.37 -17.56
N ASN A 38 -12.24 17.20 -16.62
CA ASN A 38 -12.82 17.34 -15.29
C ASN A 38 -12.94 16.01 -14.50
N LYS A 39 -12.02 15.09 -14.76
CA LYS A 39 -11.92 13.78 -14.10
C LYS A 39 -10.70 13.73 -13.19
N ILE A 40 -10.75 12.84 -12.20
CA ILE A 40 -9.60 12.47 -11.38
C ILE A 40 -8.56 11.81 -12.30
N THR A 41 -7.34 12.33 -12.28
CA THR A 41 -6.20 11.85 -13.07
C THR A 41 -5.21 11.07 -12.20
N ASN A 42 -4.20 10.50 -12.84
CA ASN A 42 -3.10 9.83 -12.13
C ASN A 42 -2.41 10.75 -11.11
N ASN A 43 -2.11 12.00 -11.45
CA ASN A 43 -1.44 12.90 -10.50
C ASN A 43 -2.33 13.22 -9.29
N VAL A 44 -3.65 13.38 -9.49
CA VAL A 44 -4.59 13.56 -8.37
C VAL A 44 -4.58 12.34 -7.45
N GLN A 45 -4.52 11.13 -8.01
CA GLN A 45 -4.47 9.89 -7.23
C GLN A 45 -3.11 9.67 -6.55
N ILE A 46 -2.00 9.99 -7.21
CA ILE A 46 -0.66 10.00 -6.60
C ILE A 46 -0.63 10.98 -5.42
N LEU A 47 -1.19 12.18 -5.58
CA LEU A 47 -1.30 13.12 -4.47
C LEU A 47 -2.14 12.55 -3.32
N ASN A 48 -3.23 11.85 -3.63
CA ASN A 48 -4.07 11.18 -2.63
C ASN A 48 -3.28 10.14 -1.83
N THR A 49 -2.37 9.38 -2.47
CA THR A 49 -1.51 8.44 -1.72
C THR A 49 -0.56 9.16 -0.77
N GLN A 50 0.05 10.27 -1.18
CA GLN A 50 0.94 11.05 -0.31
C GLN A 50 0.17 11.65 0.89
N LEU A 51 -1.01 12.22 0.64
CA LEU A 51 -1.86 12.78 1.70
C LEU A 51 -2.36 11.71 2.67
N GLY A 52 -2.57 10.48 2.19
CA GLY A 52 -3.02 9.33 2.96
C GLY A 52 -2.09 8.91 4.09
N HIS A 53 -0.82 9.34 4.07
CA HIS A 53 0.11 9.16 5.18
C HIS A 53 -0.25 10.07 6.38
N PHE A 54 -0.64 11.31 6.11
CA PHE A 54 -0.88 12.34 7.13
C PHE A 54 -2.32 12.38 7.64
N THR A 55 -3.27 11.87 6.85
CA THR A 55 -4.68 11.80 7.24
C THR A 55 -5.49 10.73 6.50
N LYS A 56 -6.59 10.31 7.13
CA LYS A 56 -7.62 9.46 6.53
C LYS A 56 -8.84 10.25 6.02
N ASP A 57 -8.89 11.57 6.26
CA ASP A 57 -10.03 12.43 5.91
C ASP A 57 -9.67 13.34 4.73
N ILE A 58 -9.78 12.75 3.53
CA ILE A 58 -9.43 13.38 2.25
C ILE A 58 -10.70 13.45 1.40
N THR A 59 -11.07 14.65 1.00
CA THR A 59 -12.17 14.90 0.05
C THR A 59 -11.57 15.40 -1.26
N VAL A 60 -11.84 14.72 -2.38
CA VAL A 60 -11.36 15.13 -3.71
C VAL A 60 -12.54 15.64 -4.52
N LYS A 61 -12.44 16.87 -5.07
CA LYS A 61 -13.51 17.51 -5.86
C LYS A 61 -12.95 18.30 -7.03
N SER A 62 -13.77 18.45 -8.07
CA SER A 62 -13.47 19.43 -9.11
C SER A 62 -13.51 20.84 -8.53
N LEU A 63 -12.62 21.73 -8.99
CA LEU A 63 -12.69 23.16 -8.66
C LEU A 63 -14.05 23.76 -9.03
N LYS A 64 -14.72 23.24 -10.07
CA LYS A 64 -16.03 23.71 -10.55
C LYS A 64 -17.17 23.44 -9.56
N GLU A 65 -16.96 22.55 -8.60
CA GLU A 65 -17.94 22.24 -7.56
C GLU A 65 -17.89 23.24 -6.39
N VAL A 66 -16.89 24.12 -6.35
CA VAL A 66 -16.78 25.16 -5.32
C VAL A 66 -17.81 26.26 -5.57
N LYS A 67 -18.69 26.46 -4.59
CA LYS A 67 -19.77 27.45 -4.58
C LYS A 67 -19.58 28.38 -3.38
N GLU A 68 -20.32 29.49 -3.35
CA GLU A 68 -20.31 30.42 -2.19
C GLU A 68 -20.72 29.72 -0.88
N SER A 69 -21.57 28.68 -0.97
CA SER A 69 -21.99 27.86 0.17
C SER A 69 -20.96 26.80 0.59
N THR A 70 -19.80 26.70 -0.06
CA THR A 70 -18.77 25.72 0.31
C THR A 70 -18.11 26.17 1.62
N GLU A 71 -18.40 25.46 2.71
CA GLU A 71 -17.89 25.79 4.03
C GLU A 71 -16.39 25.48 4.16
N SER A 72 -15.57 26.53 4.27
CA SER A 72 -14.12 26.41 4.47
C SER A 72 -13.75 25.91 5.87
N SER A 73 -14.57 26.20 6.88
CA SER A 73 -14.42 25.75 8.27
C SER A 73 -14.47 24.23 8.42
N SER A 74 -15.01 23.52 7.43
CA SER A 74 -15.04 22.06 7.39
C SER A 74 -13.70 21.42 7.07
N TYR A 75 -12.66 22.20 6.72
CA TYR A 75 -11.35 21.69 6.35
C TYR A 75 -10.23 22.40 7.11
N THR A 76 -9.17 21.67 7.39
CA THR A 76 -7.95 22.20 8.03
C THR A 76 -6.88 22.56 7.01
N HIS A 77 -6.90 21.91 5.85
CA HIS A 77 -5.89 21.99 4.79
C HIS A 77 -6.59 21.98 3.42
N ILE A 78 -6.08 22.75 2.46
CA ILE A 78 -6.53 22.70 1.07
C ILE A 78 -5.34 22.44 0.14
N VAL A 79 -5.51 21.51 -0.78
CA VAL A 79 -4.58 21.29 -1.89
C VAL A 79 -5.30 21.59 -3.20
N TYR A 80 -4.67 22.35 -4.09
CA TYR A 80 -5.14 22.60 -5.44
C TYR A 80 -4.11 22.07 -6.46
N ILE A 81 -4.56 21.25 -7.42
CA ILE A 81 -3.73 20.75 -8.52
C ILE A 81 -4.31 21.23 -9.86
N GLY A 82 -3.58 22.12 -10.53
CA GLY A 82 -3.90 22.66 -11.84
C GLY A 82 -3.09 21.97 -12.92
N GLU A 83 -3.65 20.95 -13.56
CA GLU A 83 -3.01 20.29 -14.72
C GLU A 83 -3.15 21.10 -16.01
N LYS A 84 -4.19 21.95 -16.09
CA LYS A 84 -4.45 22.85 -17.21
C LYS A 84 -4.74 24.27 -16.77
N LYS A 85 -4.64 25.21 -17.70
CA LYS A 85 -5.13 26.58 -17.49
C LYS A 85 -6.66 26.57 -17.41
N GLU A 86 -7.20 27.19 -16.37
CA GLU A 86 -8.65 27.31 -16.17
C GLU A 86 -8.95 28.55 -15.31
N ASP A 87 -9.89 29.38 -15.75
CA ASP A 87 -10.31 30.55 -14.98
C ASP A 87 -11.11 30.12 -13.75
N PHE A 88 -10.73 30.64 -12.58
CA PHE A 88 -11.43 30.38 -11.34
C PHE A 88 -12.75 31.15 -11.32
N SER A 89 -13.81 30.51 -10.83
CA SER A 89 -15.02 31.24 -10.47
C SER A 89 -14.72 32.25 -9.35
N ILE A 90 -15.51 33.32 -9.25
CA ILE A 90 -15.37 34.31 -8.17
C ILE A 90 -15.43 33.60 -6.80
N ALA A 91 -16.36 32.65 -6.64
CA ALA A 91 -16.50 31.85 -5.43
C ALA A 91 -15.24 31.01 -5.14
N ALA A 92 -14.67 30.32 -6.13
CA ALA A 92 -13.46 29.52 -5.96
C ALA A 92 -12.24 30.38 -5.58
N LYS A 93 -12.06 31.53 -6.23
CA LYS A 93 -10.98 32.46 -5.91
C LYS A 93 -11.11 33.01 -4.50
N GLN A 94 -12.30 33.47 -4.10
CA GLN A 94 -12.56 33.97 -2.75
C GLN A 94 -12.37 32.87 -1.69
N PHE A 95 -12.83 31.65 -1.98
CA PHE A 95 -12.66 30.50 -1.09
C PHE A 95 -11.18 30.21 -0.80
N LEU A 96 -10.33 30.16 -1.83
CA LEU A 96 -8.90 29.90 -1.68
C LEU A 96 -8.14 31.06 -1.03
N GLU A 97 -8.45 32.31 -1.40
CA GLU A 97 -7.77 33.49 -0.84
C GLU A 97 -8.14 33.73 0.64
N ASN A 98 -9.39 33.45 1.04
CA ASN A 98 -9.87 33.72 2.40
C ASN A 98 -9.65 32.55 3.37
N PHE A 99 -9.20 31.39 2.92
CA PHE A 99 -8.94 30.26 3.80
C PHE A 99 -7.76 30.56 4.74
N SER A 100 -7.93 30.37 6.05
CA SER A 100 -6.88 30.70 7.02
C SER A 100 -5.85 29.58 7.22
N GLY A 101 -6.19 28.32 6.92
CA GLY A 101 -5.32 27.16 7.07
C GLY A 101 -4.31 27.02 5.92
N PRO A 102 -3.44 25.99 5.94
CA PRO A 102 -2.43 25.81 4.90
C PRO A 102 -3.00 25.53 3.50
N ILE A 103 -2.39 26.12 2.47
CA ILE A 103 -2.72 25.86 1.06
C ILE A 103 -1.49 25.38 0.32
N LEU A 104 -1.65 24.28 -0.41
CA LEU A 104 -0.69 23.77 -1.39
C LEU A 104 -1.26 23.94 -2.79
N VAL A 105 -0.52 24.57 -3.70
CA VAL A 105 -0.86 24.70 -5.13
C VAL A 105 0.18 23.97 -5.97
N LEU A 106 -0.25 23.13 -6.90
CA LEU A 106 0.61 22.44 -7.86
C LEU A 106 0.28 22.87 -9.29
N GLY A 107 1.29 23.28 -10.04
CA GLY A 107 1.17 23.56 -11.48
C GLY A 107 0.51 24.90 -11.81
N GLN A 108 -0.55 24.85 -12.62
CA GLN A 108 -1.14 26.03 -13.28
C GLN A 108 -2.03 26.86 -12.33
N ASN A 109 -2.38 28.08 -12.77
CA ASN A 109 -3.42 28.96 -12.20
C ASN A 109 -3.08 29.63 -10.86
N VAL A 110 -1.87 29.45 -10.33
CA VAL A 110 -1.43 30.11 -9.09
C VAL A 110 -1.47 31.64 -9.19
N GLU A 111 -1.29 32.21 -10.39
CA GLU A 111 -1.34 33.65 -10.67
C GLU A 111 -2.72 34.26 -10.37
N GLN A 112 -3.78 33.45 -10.32
CA GLN A 112 -5.12 33.91 -10.00
C GLN A 112 -5.30 34.14 -8.50
N LEU A 113 -4.39 33.63 -7.65
CA LEU A 113 -4.36 33.79 -6.20
C LEU A 113 -3.34 34.87 -5.78
N SER A 114 -3.48 36.06 -6.36
CA SER A 114 -2.49 37.14 -6.31
C SER A 114 -2.23 37.69 -4.91
N ASN A 115 -3.13 37.54 -3.93
CA ASN A 115 -2.87 38.04 -2.58
C ASN A 115 -1.99 37.04 -1.83
N ARG A 116 -2.45 35.79 -1.75
CA ARG A 116 -1.79 34.73 -1.00
C ARG A 116 -0.51 34.19 -1.63
N PHE A 117 -0.44 34.17 -2.96
CA PHE A 117 0.70 33.65 -3.73
C PHE A 117 1.49 34.74 -4.47
N SER A 118 1.45 35.99 -3.99
CA SER A 118 2.23 37.12 -4.52
C SER A 118 3.76 36.90 -4.56
N PHE A 119 4.25 35.86 -3.88
CA PHE A 119 5.64 35.44 -3.89
C PHE A 119 6.03 34.55 -5.08
N ILE A 120 5.09 34.19 -5.97
CA ILE A 120 5.32 33.40 -7.18
C ILE A 120 5.02 34.24 -8.42
N THR A 121 5.98 34.30 -9.34
CA THR A 121 5.81 34.88 -10.68
C THR A 121 6.06 33.81 -11.72
N LEU A 122 5.02 33.39 -12.44
CA LEU A 122 5.17 32.45 -13.56
C LEU A 122 5.84 33.12 -14.76
N LYS A 123 6.74 32.41 -15.42
CA LYS A 123 7.26 32.78 -16.74
C LYS A 123 6.46 32.08 -17.84
N GLU A 124 6.49 32.65 -19.04
CA GLU A 124 5.73 32.12 -20.18
C GLU A 124 6.25 30.76 -20.67
N THR A 125 7.53 30.48 -20.46
CA THR A 125 8.19 29.27 -20.95
C THR A 125 8.28 28.20 -19.88
N ASP A 126 7.96 26.97 -20.29
CA ASP A 126 8.22 25.78 -19.49
C ASP A 126 9.67 25.33 -19.72
N ILE A 127 10.24 24.66 -18.72
CA ILE A 127 11.60 24.10 -18.77
C ILE A 127 11.57 22.58 -18.65
N ARG A 128 12.53 21.94 -19.32
CA ARG A 128 12.77 20.50 -19.21
C ARG A 128 13.79 20.25 -18.11
N ILE A 129 13.44 19.38 -17.18
CA ILE A 129 14.30 18.99 -16.05
C ILE A 129 14.60 17.51 -16.08
N HIS A 130 15.79 17.16 -15.61
CA HIS A 130 16.30 15.79 -15.59
C HIS A 130 16.71 15.32 -14.19
N THR A 131 16.86 16.23 -13.22
CA THR A 131 17.27 15.90 -11.85
C THR A 131 16.53 16.78 -10.87
N ILE A 132 16.22 16.25 -9.69
CA ILE A 132 15.68 17.00 -8.57
C ILE A 132 16.57 16.85 -7.33
N GLU A 133 16.57 17.85 -6.47
CA GLU A 133 17.34 17.85 -5.22
C GLU A 133 16.58 18.54 -4.07
N TYR A 134 16.68 17.95 -2.88
CA TYR A 134 16.14 18.47 -1.63
C TYR A 134 17.32 18.69 -0.68
N PRO A 135 17.91 19.90 -0.63
CA PRO A 135 19.18 20.13 0.02
C PRO A 135 19.22 19.79 1.51
N THR A 136 18.14 20.07 2.26
CA THR A 136 18.08 19.78 3.71
C THR A 136 18.20 18.30 4.01
N ASN A 137 17.71 17.44 3.12
CA ASN A 137 17.73 15.99 3.26
C ASN A 137 18.93 15.35 2.53
N GLN A 138 19.73 16.16 1.82
CA GLN A 138 20.81 15.70 0.93
C GLN A 138 20.31 14.66 -0.09
N LEU A 139 19.05 14.79 -0.48
CA LEU A 139 18.39 13.91 -1.45
C LEU A 139 18.58 14.50 -2.84
N LYS A 140 18.97 13.66 -3.80
CA LYS A 140 19.19 14.05 -5.19
C LYS A 140 18.97 12.84 -6.08
N ASN A 141 18.09 12.97 -7.06
CA ASN A 141 17.69 11.86 -7.93
C ASN A 141 17.55 12.33 -9.38
N GLU A 142 18.07 11.52 -10.29
CA GLU A 142 17.79 11.66 -11.72
C GLU A 142 16.40 11.10 -12.01
N LEU A 143 15.66 11.82 -12.87
CA LEU A 143 14.39 11.37 -13.39
C LEU A 143 14.65 10.39 -14.53
N HIS A 144 13.81 9.35 -14.65
CA HIS A 144 13.92 8.37 -15.73
C HIS A 144 13.79 9.01 -17.12
N GLU A 145 13.04 10.11 -17.21
CA GLU A 145 12.82 10.88 -18.43
C GLU A 145 12.78 12.38 -18.09
N GLU A 146 13.15 13.21 -19.06
CA GLU A 146 12.97 14.66 -18.90
C GLU A 146 11.48 15.00 -18.68
N ARG A 147 11.21 15.85 -17.69
CA ARG A 147 9.86 16.32 -17.36
C ARG A 147 9.72 17.82 -17.60
N LEU A 148 8.53 18.25 -18.00
CA LEU A 148 8.19 19.66 -18.08
C LEU A 148 7.80 20.21 -16.71
N MET A 149 8.23 21.45 -16.45
CA MET A 149 7.94 22.19 -15.25
C MET A 149 7.80 23.69 -15.59
N LYS A 150 6.96 24.40 -14.84
CA LYS A 150 6.85 25.86 -14.96
C LYS A 150 8.14 26.53 -14.53
N LYS A 151 8.69 27.39 -15.39
CA LYS A 151 9.75 28.32 -14.97
C LYS A 151 9.12 29.42 -14.14
N ILE A 152 9.69 29.67 -12.97
CA ILE A 152 9.18 30.67 -12.03
C ILE A 152 10.29 31.57 -11.51
N GLU A 153 9.88 32.75 -11.05
CA GLU A 153 10.65 33.56 -10.09
C GLU A 153 9.91 33.55 -8.76
N THR A 154 10.67 33.57 -7.66
CA THR A 154 10.08 33.58 -6.33
C THR A 154 10.82 34.43 -5.32
N LYS A 155 10.06 34.95 -4.35
CA LYS A 155 10.57 35.57 -3.10
C LYS A 155 10.36 34.67 -1.88
N GLY A 156 9.77 33.48 -2.07
CA GLY A 156 9.56 32.50 -1.02
C GLY A 156 10.83 31.68 -0.73
N THR A 157 10.75 30.83 0.28
CA THR A 157 11.81 29.88 0.61
C THR A 157 11.68 28.66 -0.30
N THR A 158 12.72 28.38 -1.09
CA THR A 158 12.79 27.16 -1.89
C THR A 158 13.23 25.98 -1.02
N LEU A 159 12.41 24.94 -0.97
CA LEU A 159 12.67 23.70 -0.24
C LEU A 159 13.37 22.66 -1.12
N ALA A 160 12.93 22.54 -2.38
CA ALA A 160 13.52 21.64 -3.36
C ALA A 160 13.76 22.36 -4.69
N TYR A 161 14.77 21.90 -5.41
CA TYR A 161 15.20 22.44 -6.69
C TYR A 161 15.14 21.36 -7.78
N ALA A 162 15.01 21.81 -9.03
CA ALA A 162 15.12 20.96 -10.19
C ALA A 162 16.19 21.51 -11.14
N LEU A 163 16.97 20.61 -11.73
CA LEU A 163 18.07 20.91 -12.62
C LEU A 163 17.65 20.67 -14.06
N SER A 164 17.99 21.63 -14.91
CA SER A 164 17.81 21.64 -16.36
C SER A 164 19.12 22.02 -17.04
N ALA A 165 19.14 21.96 -18.38
CA ALA A 165 20.29 22.38 -19.17
C ALA A 165 20.69 23.87 -18.96
N ASP A 166 19.75 24.74 -18.58
CA ASP A 166 19.99 26.17 -18.35
C ASP A 166 20.28 26.52 -16.88
N GLY A 167 20.30 25.55 -15.97
CA GLY A 167 20.71 25.74 -14.57
C GLY A 167 19.79 25.06 -13.54
N THR A 168 19.82 25.59 -12.32
CA THR A 168 19.04 25.09 -11.18
C THR A 168 17.87 26.03 -10.91
N HIS A 169 16.65 25.49 -10.81
CA HIS A 169 15.42 26.26 -10.69
C HIS A 169 14.61 25.82 -9.46
N PRO A 170 13.84 26.73 -8.80
CA PRO A 170 12.96 26.36 -7.70
C PRO A 170 11.84 25.39 -8.13
N LEU A 171 11.67 24.30 -7.39
CA LEU A 171 10.63 23.29 -7.63
C LEU A 171 9.53 23.35 -6.57
N ILE A 172 9.90 23.30 -5.29
CA ILE A 172 8.99 23.36 -4.14
C ILE A 172 9.29 24.61 -3.33
N ILE A 173 8.30 25.45 -3.09
CA ILE A 173 8.45 26.78 -2.50
C ILE A 173 7.43 26.96 -1.39
N GLN A 174 7.87 27.57 -0.29
CA GLN A 174 7.04 27.90 0.86
C GLN A 174 7.11 29.40 1.17
N GLN A 175 5.96 29.99 1.53
CA GLN A 175 5.89 31.25 2.25
C GLN A 175 4.79 31.19 3.31
N GLY A 176 5.18 31.21 4.59
CA GLY A 176 4.23 31.00 5.69
C GLY A 176 3.54 29.64 5.58
N THR A 177 2.20 29.65 5.52
CA THR A 177 1.36 28.45 5.35
C THR A 177 0.95 28.19 3.89
N SER A 178 1.58 28.88 2.93
CA SER A 178 1.33 28.70 1.50
C SER A 178 2.48 27.98 0.83
N TYR A 179 2.18 26.93 0.08
CA TYR A 179 3.14 26.07 -0.59
C TYR A 179 2.83 26.00 -2.08
N TYR A 180 3.87 26.01 -2.91
CA TYR A 180 3.75 25.91 -4.35
C TYR A 180 4.72 24.87 -4.92
N VAL A 181 4.23 24.02 -5.81
CA VAL A 181 5.03 23.05 -6.59
C VAL A 181 4.92 23.43 -8.06
N ALA A 182 6.06 23.67 -8.71
CA ALA A 182 6.14 24.21 -10.06
C ALA A 182 5.69 23.25 -11.19
N THR A 183 5.19 22.06 -10.85
CA THR A 183 4.63 21.10 -11.79
C THR A 183 3.44 20.38 -11.17
N PRO A 184 2.40 20.05 -11.96
CA PRO A 184 1.35 19.13 -11.52
C PRO A 184 1.71 17.66 -11.75
N ASN A 185 2.83 17.36 -12.43
CA ASN A 185 3.25 15.99 -12.71
C ASN A 185 3.96 15.37 -11.49
N LEU A 186 3.39 14.31 -10.94
CA LEU A 186 3.86 13.64 -9.73
C LEU A 186 4.45 12.24 -9.99
N PHE A 187 4.62 11.83 -11.23
CA PHE A 187 5.28 10.55 -11.54
C PHE A 187 6.76 10.56 -11.14
N ASP A 188 7.33 9.36 -11.05
CA ASP A 188 8.74 9.17 -10.68
C ASP A 188 9.03 9.76 -9.27
N TRP A 189 10.26 10.19 -9.02
CA TRP A 189 10.70 10.78 -7.75
C TRP A 189 9.95 12.07 -7.35
N MET A 190 9.18 12.71 -8.23
CA MET A 190 8.45 13.95 -7.91
C MET A 190 7.50 13.79 -6.71
N SER A 191 6.73 12.70 -6.71
CA SER A 191 5.81 12.37 -5.63
C SER A 191 6.49 12.26 -4.26
N HIS A 192 7.70 11.68 -4.20
CA HIS A 192 8.43 11.47 -2.96
C HIS A 192 8.91 12.80 -2.36
N TYR A 193 9.34 13.74 -3.21
CA TYR A 193 9.75 15.08 -2.79
C TYR A 193 8.57 15.93 -2.32
N VAL A 194 7.42 15.83 -3.01
CA VAL A 194 6.17 16.44 -2.54
C VAL A 194 5.76 15.82 -1.20
N GLY A 195 5.84 14.50 -1.09
CA GLY A 195 5.60 13.75 0.13
C GLY A 195 6.46 14.21 1.32
N GLU A 196 7.76 14.42 1.11
CA GLU A 196 8.65 14.94 2.16
C GLU A 196 8.25 16.34 2.62
N MET A 197 7.89 17.23 1.69
CA MET A 197 7.43 18.57 2.03
C MET A 197 6.15 18.54 2.88
N LEU A 198 5.28 17.54 2.71
CA LEU A 198 4.01 17.45 3.42
C LEU A 198 4.18 17.35 4.94
N PHE A 199 5.30 16.85 5.47
CA PHE A 199 5.58 16.89 6.91
C PHE A 199 5.53 18.33 7.45
N SER A 200 6.16 19.27 6.74
CA SER A 200 6.13 20.69 7.09
C SER A 200 4.74 21.29 6.88
N TYR A 201 4.04 20.91 5.80
CA TYR A 201 2.70 21.41 5.46
C TYR A 201 1.67 21.06 6.54
N PHE A 202 1.73 19.84 7.08
CA PHE A 202 0.86 19.37 8.16
C PHE A 202 1.38 19.70 9.57
N GLY A 203 2.62 20.19 9.68
CA GLY A 203 3.29 20.36 10.98
C GLY A 203 3.46 19.06 11.75
N GLN A 204 3.60 17.93 11.04
CA GLN A 204 3.79 16.61 11.60
C GLN A 204 5.27 16.23 11.60
N LYS A 205 5.66 15.34 12.52
CA LYS A 205 7.01 14.77 12.60
C LYS A 205 6.96 13.31 12.13
N PRO A 206 8.09 12.75 11.69
CA PRO A 206 8.18 11.33 11.39
C PRO A 206 7.68 10.48 12.57
N GLU A 207 6.95 9.41 12.26
CA GLU A 207 6.48 8.41 13.23
C GLU A 207 7.65 7.65 13.86
N THR A 208 8.72 7.45 13.10
CA THR A 208 9.91 6.73 13.53
C THR A 208 11.21 7.41 13.08
N ASN A 209 12.29 7.17 13.83
CA ASN A 209 13.65 7.55 13.42
C ASN A 209 14.43 6.37 12.81
N LYS A 210 13.76 5.24 12.61
CA LYS A 210 14.32 4.03 12.01
C LYS A 210 14.01 3.99 10.52
N THR A 211 14.79 3.21 9.79
CA THR A 211 14.56 2.93 8.38
C THR A 211 13.70 1.68 8.26
N SER A 212 12.39 1.85 8.10
CA SER A 212 11.48 0.73 7.93
C SER A 212 11.70 0.02 6.60
N ALA A 213 11.74 -1.31 6.61
CA ALA A 213 12.00 -2.13 5.43
C ALA A 213 11.18 -3.42 5.41
N TYR A 214 10.93 -3.99 4.24
CA TYR A 214 10.47 -5.35 4.11
C TYR A 214 11.08 -6.04 2.89
N LEU A 215 11.18 -7.35 2.97
CA LEU A 215 11.45 -8.24 1.84
C LEU A 215 10.21 -9.08 1.58
N ARG A 216 9.78 -9.16 0.33
CA ARG A 216 8.69 -10.02 -0.12
C ARG A 216 9.20 -11.07 -1.10
N LEU A 217 8.95 -12.34 -0.84
CA LEU A 217 9.15 -13.41 -1.81
C LEU A 217 7.95 -13.45 -2.73
N GLU A 218 8.17 -13.30 -4.03
CA GLU A 218 7.09 -13.17 -5.01
C GLU A 218 6.77 -14.51 -5.71
N ASP A 219 5.56 -14.62 -6.27
CA ASP A 219 5.09 -15.72 -7.11
C ASP A 219 5.26 -17.13 -6.53
N VAL A 220 4.95 -17.32 -5.24
CA VAL A 220 4.94 -18.69 -4.69
C VAL A 220 3.63 -19.40 -5.05
N HIS A 221 3.72 -20.39 -5.93
CA HIS A 221 2.58 -21.18 -6.42
C HIS A 221 2.87 -22.71 -6.36
N PRO A 222 1.87 -23.59 -6.55
CA PRO A 222 2.04 -25.04 -6.41
C PRO A 222 3.08 -25.73 -7.30
N ALA A 223 3.62 -25.04 -8.30
CA ALA A 223 4.59 -25.56 -9.27
C ALA A 223 6.00 -24.98 -9.12
N VAL A 224 6.28 -24.21 -8.06
CA VAL A 224 7.63 -23.69 -7.77
C VAL A 224 8.62 -24.82 -7.44
N ASP A 225 9.92 -24.50 -7.55
CA ASP A 225 10.98 -25.36 -7.02
C ASP A 225 10.99 -25.32 -5.48
N VAL A 226 10.38 -26.33 -4.87
CA VAL A 226 10.23 -26.46 -3.41
C VAL A 226 11.60 -26.54 -2.71
N LYS A 227 12.62 -27.12 -3.36
CA LYS A 227 13.95 -27.25 -2.78
C LYS A 227 14.62 -25.88 -2.67
N GLN A 228 14.56 -25.06 -3.73
CA GLN A 228 15.08 -23.70 -3.70
C GLN A 228 14.35 -22.84 -2.66
N LEU A 229 13.03 -22.95 -2.60
CA LEU A 229 12.23 -22.22 -1.60
C LEU A 229 12.61 -22.62 -0.17
N LYS A 230 12.87 -23.91 0.08
CA LYS A 230 13.33 -24.41 1.38
C LYS A 230 14.71 -23.87 1.76
N GLU A 231 15.66 -23.79 0.83
CA GLU A 231 16.98 -23.20 1.08
C GLU A 231 16.87 -21.71 1.46
N ILE A 232 16.00 -20.97 0.78
CA ILE A 232 15.66 -19.58 1.13
C ILE A 232 15.02 -19.50 2.53
N ALA A 233 14.07 -20.39 2.84
CA ALA A 233 13.39 -20.43 4.14
C ALA A 233 14.37 -20.66 5.31
N GLU A 234 15.32 -21.58 5.16
CA GLU A 234 16.34 -21.85 6.17
C GLU A 234 17.27 -20.64 6.39
N LEU A 235 17.67 -19.96 5.31
CA LEU A 235 18.46 -18.72 5.39
C LEU A 235 17.71 -17.61 6.16
N LEU A 236 16.44 -17.37 5.83
CA LEU A 236 15.65 -16.31 6.46
C LEU A 236 15.38 -16.60 7.94
N LYS A 237 15.14 -17.87 8.28
CA LYS A 237 15.05 -18.32 9.68
C LYS A 237 16.35 -18.12 10.44
N GLU A 238 17.51 -18.49 9.87
CA GLU A 238 18.81 -18.31 10.50
C GLU A 238 19.04 -16.82 10.85
N LYS A 239 18.67 -15.93 9.92
CA LYS A 239 18.72 -14.48 10.10
C LYS A 239 17.67 -13.93 11.06
N LYS A 240 16.64 -14.70 11.40
CA LYS A 240 15.47 -14.26 12.20
C LYS A 240 14.82 -13.00 11.62
N LEU A 241 14.80 -12.91 10.30
CA LEU A 241 14.28 -11.76 9.56
C LEU A 241 12.79 -11.98 9.33
N PRO A 242 11.89 -11.05 9.68
CA PRO A 242 10.49 -11.10 9.26
C PRO A 242 10.37 -10.66 7.80
N TYR A 243 9.53 -11.35 7.03
CA TYR A 243 9.37 -11.14 5.59
C TYR A 243 7.94 -11.46 5.15
N MET A 244 7.64 -11.20 3.88
CA MET A 244 6.35 -11.50 3.27
C MET A 244 6.51 -12.57 2.19
N ILE A 245 5.45 -13.32 1.91
CA ILE A 245 5.39 -14.35 0.88
C ILE A 245 4.10 -14.13 0.11
N THR A 246 4.18 -13.79 -1.18
CA THR A 246 2.99 -13.76 -2.03
C THR A 246 2.68 -15.19 -2.46
N VAL A 247 1.47 -15.66 -2.16
CA VAL A 247 1.05 -17.02 -2.44
C VAL A 247 -0.12 -17.00 -3.42
N ILE A 248 0.04 -17.73 -4.52
CA ILE A 248 -1.00 -18.00 -5.51
C ILE A 248 -1.50 -19.43 -5.24
N PRO A 249 -2.76 -19.60 -4.77
CA PRO A 249 -3.25 -20.92 -4.35
C PRO A 249 -3.29 -21.96 -5.47
N VAL A 250 -3.58 -21.54 -6.72
CA VAL A 250 -3.75 -22.45 -7.85
C VAL A 250 -2.81 -22.11 -8.98
N TYR A 251 -2.03 -23.10 -9.40
CA TYR A 251 -1.22 -23.02 -10.61
C TYR A 251 -1.98 -23.63 -11.79
N ASN A 252 -2.09 -22.88 -12.88
CA ASN A 252 -2.59 -23.38 -14.16
C ASN A 252 -1.56 -23.13 -15.26
N ASP A 253 -1.36 -24.16 -16.07
CA ASP A 253 -0.61 -24.12 -17.33
C ASP A 253 -1.58 -24.36 -18.50
N PRO A 254 -1.92 -23.32 -19.26
CA PRO A 254 -2.83 -23.41 -20.40
C PRO A 254 -2.27 -24.25 -21.57
N ASP A 255 -0.95 -24.33 -21.74
CA ASP A 255 -0.32 -25.08 -22.84
C ASP A 255 -0.45 -26.59 -22.61
N THR A 256 -0.32 -27.04 -21.36
CA THR A 256 -0.50 -28.45 -21.00
C THR A 256 -1.90 -28.81 -20.49
N GLY A 257 -2.72 -27.81 -20.15
CA GLY A 257 -4.02 -27.98 -19.49
C GLY A 257 -3.92 -28.45 -18.04
N LYS A 258 -2.73 -28.33 -17.43
CA LYS A 258 -2.46 -28.80 -16.07
C LYS A 258 -2.93 -27.76 -15.05
N THR A 259 -3.75 -28.19 -14.09
CA THR A 259 -4.11 -27.43 -12.90
C THR A 259 -3.58 -28.15 -11.67
N VAL A 260 -2.91 -27.41 -10.78
CA VAL A 260 -2.38 -27.91 -9.51
C VAL A 260 -2.86 -26.99 -8.39
N HIS A 261 -3.57 -27.55 -7.43
CA HIS A 261 -3.98 -26.84 -6.22
C HIS A 261 -2.90 -26.93 -5.15
N LEU A 262 -2.90 -26.00 -4.20
CA LEU A 262 -1.92 -25.99 -3.12
C LEU A 262 -1.94 -27.29 -2.31
N LYS A 263 -3.15 -27.82 -2.05
CA LYS A 263 -3.37 -29.10 -1.35
C LYS A 263 -2.74 -30.32 -2.04
N ASP A 264 -2.45 -30.22 -3.34
CA ASP A 264 -1.87 -31.32 -4.12
C ASP A 264 -0.34 -31.41 -3.93
N ASN A 265 0.28 -30.40 -3.31
CA ASN A 265 1.73 -30.33 -3.05
C ASN A 265 2.02 -30.23 -1.54
N SER A 266 2.03 -31.37 -0.85
CA SER A 266 2.26 -31.41 0.60
C SER A 266 3.66 -30.93 1.00
N GLU A 267 4.68 -31.16 0.16
CA GLU A 267 6.04 -30.69 0.42
C GLU A 267 6.12 -29.16 0.43
N LEU A 268 5.44 -28.49 -0.51
CA LEU A 268 5.32 -27.04 -0.51
C LEU A 268 4.57 -26.53 0.72
N ILE A 269 3.48 -27.19 1.10
CA ILE A 269 2.73 -26.81 2.32
C ILE A 269 3.62 -26.89 3.55
N ASP A 270 4.41 -27.96 3.71
CA ASP A 270 5.32 -28.12 4.85
C ASP A 270 6.36 -26.99 4.89
N VAL A 271 6.90 -26.59 3.72
CA VAL A 271 7.83 -25.45 3.61
C VAL A 271 7.12 -24.13 3.95
N LEU A 272 5.91 -23.90 3.46
CA LEU A 272 5.16 -22.68 3.75
C LEU A 272 4.73 -22.58 5.22
N HIS A 273 4.37 -23.69 5.87
CA HIS A 273 4.15 -23.74 7.32
C HIS A 273 5.42 -23.39 8.08
N PHE A 274 6.54 -24.00 7.71
CA PHE A 274 7.84 -23.67 8.29
C PHE A 274 8.16 -22.18 8.14
N MET A 275 7.92 -21.59 6.96
CA MET A 275 8.13 -20.18 6.72
C MET A 275 7.20 -19.30 7.58
N GLN A 276 5.91 -19.64 7.64
CA GLN A 276 4.93 -18.93 8.47
C GLN A 276 5.32 -18.95 9.96
N ASP A 277 5.74 -20.10 10.47
CA ASP A 277 6.17 -20.26 11.87
C ASP A 277 7.51 -19.55 12.17
N ASN A 278 8.27 -19.15 11.14
CA ASN A 278 9.59 -18.53 11.26
C ASN A 278 9.67 -17.13 10.63
N GLY A 279 8.57 -16.36 10.69
CA GLY A 279 8.54 -14.94 10.36
C GLY A 279 8.00 -14.56 8.97
N GLY A 280 7.60 -15.55 8.17
CA GLY A 280 7.00 -15.34 6.84
C GLY A 280 5.51 -14.99 6.94
N SER A 281 5.13 -13.78 6.56
CA SER A 281 3.74 -13.35 6.50
C SER A 281 3.12 -13.74 5.16
N ILE A 282 2.01 -14.49 5.18
CA ILE A 282 1.32 -14.88 3.95
C ILE A 282 0.54 -13.68 3.39
N VAL A 283 0.81 -13.34 2.13
CA VAL A 283 0.11 -12.32 1.35
C VAL A 283 -0.62 -13.03 0.21
N MET A 284 -1.93 -12.86 0.10
CA MET A 284 -2.68 -13.47 -1.01
C MET A 284 -2.39 -12.72 -2.31
N HIS A 285 -2.00 -13.45 -3.35
CA HIS A 285 -1.58 -12.90 -4.64
C HIS A 285 -2.56 -13.23 -5.78
N GLY A 286 -3.83 -12.93 -5.56
CA GLY A 286 -4.90 -13.50 -6.38
C GLY A 286 -5.14 -14.99 -6.09
N TYR A 287 -5.99 -15.61 -6.90
CA TYR A 287 -6.34 -17.02 -6.79
C TYR A 287 -5.57 -17.90 -7.78
N THR A 288 -5.47 -17.45 -9.03
CA THR A 288 -4.80 -18.19 -10.14
C THR A 288 -3.74 -17.36 -10.86
N HIS A 289 -3.69 -16.06 -10.58
CA HIS A 289 -2.86 -15.08 -11.27
C HIS A 289 -3.25 -14.92 -12.76
N GLN A 290 -4.52 -15.16 -13.11
CA GLN A 290 -4.97 -15.29 -14.50
C GLN A 290 -6.41 -14.85 -14.74
N PHE A 291 -6.61 -14.05 -15.79
CA PHE A 291 -7.90 -13.85 -16.45
C PHE A 291 -7.96 -14.60 -17.80
N TYR A 292 -6.89 -14.53 -18.59
CA TYR A 292 -6.74 -15.22 -19.88
C TYR A 292 -5.84 -16.47 -19.77
N ASP A 293 -5.35 -16.94 -20.91
CA ASP A 293 -4.59 -18.19 -21.07
C ASP A 293 -3.06 -18.00 -20.95
N SER A 294 -2.59 -17.07 -20.14
CA SER A 294 -1.17 -16.98 -19.73
C SER A 294 -0.89 -17.93 -18.57
N GLU A 295 0.30 -18.50 -18.45
CA GLU A 295 0.68 -19.32 -17.30
C GLU A 295 0.58 -18.53 -15.97
N THR A 296 0.32 -19.22 -14.86
CA THR A 296 0.29 -18.63 -13.51
C THR A 296 1.63 -17.97 -13.20
N GLY A 297 1.60 -16.75 -12.63
CA GLY A 297 2.77 -15.88 -12.42
C GLY A 297 2.95 -14.83 -13.53
N GLU A 298 2.59 -15.16 -14.77
CA GLU A 298 2.74 -14.24 -15.91
C GLU A 298 1.46 -13.42 -16.19
N GLY A 299 0.30 -13.95 -15.80
CA GLY A 299 -1.00 -13.38 -16.15
C GLY A 299 -1.49 -12.23 -15.29
N PHE A 300 -2.61 -11.63 -15.68
CA PHE A 300 -3.31 -10.58 -14.93
C PHE A 300 -4.67 -11.12 -14.49
N GLU A 301 -5.00 -11.04 -13.21
CA GLU A 301 -6.24 -11.64 -12.69
C GLU A 301 -7.40 -10.64 -12.61
N PHE A 302 -7.15 -9.39 -12.20
CA PHE A 302 -8.23 -8.43 -11.92
C PHE A 302 -8.33 -7.30 -12.96
N TRP A 303 -7.72 -7.48 -14.13
CA TRP A 303 -7.74 -6.52 -15.24
C TRP A 303 -7.69 -7.22 -16.60
N ASP A 304 -8.49 -6.74 -17.56
CA ASP A 304 -8.43 -7.20 -18.94
C ASP A 304 -7.32 -6.43 -19.68
N VAL A 305 -6.11 -6.99 -19.69
CA VAL A 305 -4.94 -6.36 -20.35
C VAL A 305 -5.03 -6.29 -21.86
N LYS A 306 -5.86 -7.13 -22.50
CA LYS A 306 -6.01 -7.12 -23.97
C LYS A 306 -6.81 -5.91 -24.43
N THR A 307 -7.80 -5.48 -23.66
CA THR A 307 -8.65 -4.33 -23.98
C THR A 307 -8.46 -3.12 -23.06
N ASP A 308 -7.57 -3.25 -22.06
CA ASP A 308 -7.17 -2.23 -21.11
C ASP A 308 -8.35 -1.60 -20.36
N GLN A 309 -9.18 -2.45 -19.76
CA GLN A 309 -10.38 -2.06 -19.03
C GLN A 309 -10.72 -3.07 -17.91
N PRO A 310 -11.62 -2.73 -16.98
CA PRO A 310 -12.12 -3.70 -16.01
C PRO A 310 -12.77 -4.92 -16.68
N ILE A 311 -12.68 -6.07 -16.02
CA ILE A 311 -13.26 -7.34 -16.51
C ILE A 311 -14.79 -7.29 -16.44
N ARG A 312 -15.46 -7.38 -17.60
CA ARG A 312 -16.93 -7.22 -17.71
C ARG A 312 -17.66 -8.44 -18.27
N GLN A 313 -16.94 -9.51 -18.55
CA GLN A 313 -17.44 -10.73 -19.16
C GLN A 313 -16.49 -11.90 -18.87
N PRO A 314 -16.92 -13.16 -19.07
CA PRO A 314 -16.05 -14.32 -19.03
C PRO A 314 -14.89 -14.22 -20.04
N ASN A 315 -13.77 -14.85 -19.71
CA ASN A 315 -12.55 -14.81 -20.53
C ASN A 315 -12.69 -15.41 -21.94
N HIS A 316 -13.60 -16.37 -22.14
CA HIS A 316 -13.91 -16.97 -23.44
C HIS A 316 -14.79 -16.08 -24.33
N GLU A 317 -15.38 -15.01 -23.79
CA GLU A 317 -16.13 -14.04 -24.56
C GLU A 317 -15.23 -12.89 -25.04
N LYS A 318 -15.48 -12.39 -26.25
CA LYS A 318 -14.75 -11.24 -26.78
C LYS A 318 -15.14 -9.98 -25.98
N SER A 319 -14.15 -9.42 -25.31
CA SER A 319 -14.24 -8.11 -24.64
C SER A 319 -14.59 -7.01 -25.64
N LYS A 320 -15.53 -6.14 -25.28
CA LYS A 320 -15.99 -5.04 -26.13
C LYS A 320 -15.50 -3.71 -25.58
N THR A 321 -15.00 -2.87 -26.46
CA THR A 321 -14.56 -1.52 -26.16
C THR A 321 -15.60 -0.51 -26.63
N LYS A 322 -15.41 0.77 -26.32
CA LYS A 322 -16.27 1.85 -26.83
C LYS A 322 -16.39 1.85 -28.37
N LYS A 323 -15.40 1.32 -29.11
CA LYS A 323 -15.41 1.26 -30.58
C LYS A 323 -16.41 0.24 -31.14
N ASP A 324 -16.89 -0.69 -30.32
CA ASP A 324 -17.81 -1.75 -30.73
C ASP A 324 -19.29 -1.33 -30.64
N PHE A 325 -19.58 -0.07 -30.26
CA PHE A 325 -20.93 0.45 -30.05
C PHE A 325 -21.21 1.68 -30.92
N GLN A 326 -22.43 1.77 -31.45
CA GLN A 326 -22.86 2.89 -32.31
C GLN A 326 -23.16 4.18 -31.53
N SER A 327 -23.48 4.04 -30.23
CA SER A 327 -23.81 5.16 -29.36
C SER A 327 -23.10 5.04 -28.00
N PRO A 328 -22.77 6.17 -27.34
CA PRO A 328 -22.31 6.18 -25.96
C PRO A 328 -23.30 5.52 -24.99
N GLU A 329 -24.60 5.63 -25.22
CA GLU A 329 -25.67 5.05 -24.42
C GLU A 329 -25.61 3.52 -24.41
N ASP A 330 -25.40 2.90 -25.57
CA ASP A 330 -25.28 1.44 -25.70
C ASP A 330 -24.02 0.92 -25.00
N TYR A 331 -22.89 1.64 -25.16
CA TYR A 331 -21.66 1.32 -24.42
C TYR A 331 -21.88 1.43 -22.91
N ASN A 332 -22.52 2.49 -22.45
CA ASN A 332 -22.82 2.68 -21.03
C ASN A 332 -23.75 1.57 -20.49
N LYS A 333 -24.68 1.07 -21.30
CA LYS A 333 -25.52 -0.08 -20.94
C LYS A 333 -24.71 -1.37 -20.83
N TYR A 334 -23.79 -1.63 -21.76
CA TYR A 334 -22.85 -2.76 -21.67
C TYR A 334 -22.00 -2.68 -20.40
N VAL A 335 -21.38 -1.51 -20.15
CA VAL A 335 -20.61 -1.22 -18.94
C VAL A 335 -21.46 -1.51 -17.70
N LYS A 336 -22.68 -0.96 -17.61
CA LYS A 336 -23.58 -1.14 -16.47
C LYS A 336 -23.91 -2.62 -16.23
N ASN A 337 -24.22 -3.38 -17.28
CA ASN A 337 -24.54 -4.80 -17.18
C ASN A 337 -23.33 -5.64 -16.72
N GLY A 338 -22.14 -5.32 -17.25
CA GLY A 338 -20.92 -6.03 -16.89
C GLY A 338 -20.42 -5.75 -15.46
N LYS A 339 -20.85 -4.67 -14.80
CA LYS A 339 -20.43 -4.37 -13.41
C LYS A 339 -20.79 -5.50 -12.43
N ALA A 340 -21.93 -6.16 -12.64
CA ALA A 340 -22.34 -7.30 -11.82
C ALA A 340 -21.42 -8.51 -12.05
N PHE A 341 -20.93 -8.69 -13.29
CA PHE A 341 -19.94 -9.72 -13.60
C PHE A 341 -18.61 -9.42 -12.92
N GLU A 342 -18.10 -8.18 -13.06
CA GLU A 342 -16.87 -7.72 -12.41
C GLU A 342 -16.90 -7.99 -10.90
N GLU A 343 -17.98 -7.56 -10.23
CA GLU A 343 -18.14 -7.73 -8.79
C GLU A 343 -18.15 -9.21 -8.39
N LYS A 344 -18.92 -10.04 -9.10
CA LYS A 344 -18.98 -11.47 -8.83
C LYS A 344 -17.61 -12.14 -9.06
N TYR A 345 -16.95 -11.82 -10.16
CA TYR A 345 -15.66 -12.39 -10.52
C TYR A 345 -14.61 -12.12 -9.42
N ILE A 346 -14.50 -10.86 -8.99
CA ILE A 346 -13.54 -10.43 -7.96
C ILE A 346 -13.84 -11.13 -6.62
N LYS A 347 -15.10 -11.10 -6.17
CA LYS A 347 -15.52 -11.78 -4.93
C LYS A 347 -15.21 -13.28 -4.97
N ASP A 348 -15.58 -13.96 -6.06
CA ASP A 348 -15.36 -15.39 -6.19
C ASP A 348 -13.87 -15.76 -6.09
N HIS A 349 -12.97 -14.98 -6.69
CA HIS A 349 -11.54 -15.26 -6.66
C HIS A 349 -10.93 -14.94 -5.30
N ILE A 350 -11.28 -13.81 -4.69
CA ILE A 350 -10.86 -13.47 -3.32
C ILE A 350 -11.32 -14.56 -2.33
N GLU A 351 -12.60 -14.94 -2.37
CA GLU A 351 -13.16 -15.92 -1.43
C GLU A 351 -12.55 -17.32 -1.61
N LYS A 352 -12.33 -17.75 -2.86
CA LYS A 352 -11.67 -19.04 -3.14
C LYS A 352 -10.23 -19.05 -2.65
N GLY A 353 -9.47 -17.98 -2.89
CA GLY A 353 -8.09 -17.94 -2.44
C GLY A 353 -7.95 -17.89 -0.92
N ILE A 354 -8.78 -17.10 -0.21
CA ILE A 354 -8.85 -17.15 1.25
C ILE A 354 -9.19 -18.57 1.73
N THR A 355 -10.18 -19.21 1.11
CA THR A 355 -10.61 -20.56 1.49
C THR A 355 -9.48 -21.57 1.32
N GLU A 356 -8.83 -21.62 0.16
CA GLU A 356 -7.79 -22.62 -0.13
C GLU A 356 -6.54 -22.41 0.75
N LEU A 357 -6.14 -21.16 1.01
CA LEU A 357 -5.06 -20.86 1.96
C LEU A 357 -5.41 -21.33 3.37
N VAL A 358 -6.60 -21.00 3.87
CA VAL A 358 -7.01 -21.36 5.25
C VAL A 358 -7.21 -22.86 5.42
N GLU A 359 -7.72 -23.56 4.40
CA GLU A 359 -7.80 -25.03 4.37
C GLU A 359 -6.40 -25.66 4.44
N ALA A 360 -5.42 -25.04 3.79
CA ALA A 360 -4.01 -25.41 3.88
C ALA A 360 -3.31 -24.90 5.16
N LYS A 361 -4.03 -24.27 6.11
CA LYS A 361 -3.49 -23.66 7.34
C LYS A 361 -2.43 -22.57 7.11
N LEU A 362 -2.55 -21.89 5.98
CA LEU A 362 -1.80 -20.69 5.64
C LEU A 362 -2.75 -19.50 5.81
N TYR A 363 -2.38 -18.53 6.62
CA TYR A 363 -3.30 -17.49 7.08
C TYR A 363 -2.91 -16.17 6.41
N PRO A 364 -3.57 -15.77 5.32
CA PRO A 364 -3.25 -14.51 4.67
C PRO A 364 -3.56 -13.34 5.59
N VAL A 365 -2.65 -12.36 5.64
CA VAL A 365 -2.76 -11.16 6.50
C VAL A 365 -2.85 -9.86 5.69
N ALA A 366 -2.51 -9.93 4.41
CA ALA A 366 -2.59 -8.83 3.45
C ALA A 366 -2.86 -9.36 2.04
N PHE A 367 -3.16 -8.45 1.12
CA PHE A 367 -3.38 -8.74 -0.29
C PHE A 367 -2.44 -7.94 -1.18
N GLU A 368 -2.06 -8.51 -2.31
CA GLU A 368 -1.37 -7.81 -3.38
C GLU A 368 -1.90 -8.33 -4.74
N ALA A 369 -2.40 -7.42 -5.58
CA ALA A 369 -3.03 -7.80 -6.83
C ALA A 369 -1.98 -8.22 -7.87
N PRO A 370 -2.13 -9.34 -8.59
CA PRO A 370 -1.29 -9.71 -9.72
C PRO A 370 -0.92 -8.53 -10.64
N HIS A 371 0.40 -8.30 -10.80
CA HIS A 371 0.99 -7.15 -11.50
C HIS A 371 0.46 -5.79 -11.05
N TYR A 372 0.00 -5.67 -9.81
CA TYR A 372 -0.60 -4.48 -9.21
C TYR A 372 -1.84 -3.94 -9.92
N THR A 373 -2.50 -4.80 -10.70
CA THR A 373 -3.65 -4.41 -11.53
C THR A 373 -4.95 -4.75 -10.84
N MET A 374 -5.75 -3.72 -10.59
CA MET A 374 -7.09 -3.86 -10.02
C MET A 374 -7.88 -2.59 -10.30
N SER A 375 -9.15 -2.75 -10.67
CA SER A 375 -10.05 -1.61 -10.86
C SER A 375 -10.34 -0.90 -9.53
N GLN A 376 -10.82 0.34 -9.60
CA GLN A 376 -11.30 1.08 -8.42
C GLN A 376 -12.45 0.33 -7.72
N LYS A 377 -13.32 -0.34 -8.49
CA LYS A 377 -14.35 -1.21 -7.93
C LYS A 377 -13.75 -2.45 -7.25
N GLY A 378 -12.65 -2.98 -7.80
CA GLY A 378 -11.90 -4.06 -7.17
C GLY A 378 -11.34 -3.67 -5.81
N TYR A 379 -10.71 -2.49 -5.66
CA TYR A 379 -10.25 -2.01 -4.35
C TYR A 379 -11.40 -1.81 -3.35
N GLU A 380 -12.55 -1.31 -3.80
CA GLU A 380 -13.77 -1.21 -2.97
C GLU A 380 -14.21 -2.58 -2.43
N ILE A 381 -14.26 -3.59 -3.30
CA ILE A 381 -14.65 -4.95 -2.90
C ILE A 381 -13.59 -5.55 -1.98
N LEU A 382 -12.31 -5.44 -2.35
CA LEU A 382 -11.19 -5.99 -1.58
C LEU A 382 -11.15 -5.46 -0.15
N SER A 383 -11.46 -4.17 0.05
CA SER A 383 -11.49 -3.54 1.38
C SER A 383 -12.52 -4.15 2.35
N GLN A 384 -13.49 -4.91 1.84
CA GLN A 384 -14.46 -5.64 2.65
C GLN A 384 -13.86 -6.92 3.25
N TYR A 385 -12.77 -7.41 2.66
CA TYR A 385 -12.10 -8.66 3.05
C TYR A 385 -10.76 -8.41 3.73
N PHE A 386 -9.96 -7.45 3.27
CA PHE A 386 -8.61 -7.17 3.77
C PHE A 386 -8.48 -5.74 4.29
N SER A 387 -7.80 -5.58 5.42
CA SER A 387 -7.45 -4.24 5.94
C SER A 387 -6.13 -3.70 5.37
N THR A 388 -5.34 -4.51 4.65
CA THR A 388 -3.97 -4.18 4.26
C THR A 388 -3.64 -4.67 2.86
N TYR A 389 -3.09 -3.74 2.08
CA TYR A 389 -2.63 -3.93 0.71
C TYR A 389 -1.12 -3.68 0.65
N VAL A 390 -0.37 -4.52 -0.05
CA VAL A 390 1.09 -4.41 -0.18
C VAL A 390 1.46 -4.17 -1.64
N GLY A 391 2.49 -3.36 -1.90
CA GLY A 391 3.06 -3.19 -3.24
C GLY A 391 2.65 -1.88 -3.92
N GLN A 392 2.51 -1.92 -5.24
CA GLN A 392 2.09 -0.79 -6.06
C GLN A 392 0.59 -0.81 -6.31
N ILE A 393 0.05 0.31 -6.80
CA ILE A 393 -1.38 0.45 -7.07
C ILE A 393 -1.64 0.99 -8.46
N GLN A 394 -2.57 0.38 -9.17
CA GLN A 394 -3.20 1.00 -10.34
C GLN A 394 -4.05 2.20 -9.91
N LEU A 395 -3.75 3.37 -10.48
CA LEU A 395 -4.29 4.65 -10.01
C LEU A 395 -5.74 4.92 -10.47
N ASN A 396 -6.16 4.36 -11.60
CA ASN A 396 -7.49 4.58 -12.16
C ASN A 396 -7.93 3.44 -13.11
N ASP A 397 -9.18 3.52 -13.60
CA ASP A 397 -9.79 2.54 -14.51
C ASP A 397 -9.55 2.84 -16.00
N THR A 398 -8.55 3.66 -16.35
CA THR A 398 -8.26 3.99 -17.76
C THR A 398 -7.18 3.11 -18.38
N THR A 399 -6.18 2.71 -17.59
CA THR A 399 -5.09 1.87 -18.08
C THR A 399 -4.37 1.18 -16.92
N TRP A 400 -3.96 -0.08 -17.13
CA TRP A 400 -3.08 -0.77 -16.19
C TRP A 400 -1.65 -0.21 -16.16
N LYS A 401 -1.23 0.49 -17.21
CA LYS A 401 0.13 1.03 -17.36
C LYS A 401 0.42 2.23 -16.44
N SER A 402 -0.55 2.63 -15.63
CA SER A 402 -0.48 3.76 -14.70
C SER A 402 -0.47 3.26 -13.26
N MET A 403 0.62 2.58 -12.90
CA MET A 403 0.89 2.14 -11.54
C MET A 403 1.80 3.13 -10.82
N HIS A 404 1.68 3.18 -9.50
CA HIS A 404 2.53 4.00 -8.68
C HIS A 404 2.71 3.40 -7.28
N SER A 405 3.81 3.76 -6.64
CA SER A 405 4.11 3.41 -5.27
C SER A 405 4.54 4.65 -4.49
N PRO A 406 3.82 5.04 -3.41
CA PRO A 406 4.25 6.12 -2.55
C PRO A 406 5.52 5.74 -1.78
N ALA A 407 6.19 6.70 -1.13
CA ALA A 407 7.34 6.39 -0.29
C ALA A 407 6.96 5.90 1.13
N TYR A 408 5.70 6.08 1.52
CA TYR A 408 5.24 5.94 2.92
C TYR A 408 4.05 4.98 3.04
N ILE A 409 3.90 4.39 4.23
CA ILE A 409 2.65 3.75 4.61
C ILE A 409 1.53 4.80 4.57
N SER A 410 0.45 4.52 3.86
CA SER A 410 -0.65 5.48 3.66
C SER A 410 -2.01 4.81 3.69
N THR A 411 -3.07 5.59 3.86
CA THR A 411 -4.46 5.17 3.65
C THR A 411 -5.14 6.09 2.63
N PRO A 412 -4.82 5.96 1.33
CA PRO A 412 -5.43 6.76 0.27
C PRO A 412 -6.96 6.59 0.28
N SER A 413 -7.71 7.65 -0.01
CA SER A 413 -9.17 7.60 0.16
C SER A 413 -9.87 6.59 -0.77
N PHE A 414 -9.28 6.30 -1.93
CA PHE A 414 -9.80 5.34 -2.90
C PHE A 414 -9.46 3.87 -2.58
N LEU A 415 -8.67 3.61 -1.54
CA LEU A 415 -8.46 2.26 -1.00
C LEU A 415 -9.45 1.94 0.14
N HIS A 416 -10.48 2.76 0.32
CA HIS A 416 -11.62 2.46 1.19
C HIS A 416 -11.27 2.07 2.64
N GLY A 417 -10.20 2.66 3.17
CA GLY A 417 -9.73 2.45 4.54
C GLY A 417 -8.61 1.41 4.69
N MET A 418 -8.25 0.69 3.61
CA MET A 418 -7.08 -0.19 3.64
C MET A 418 -5.79 0.61 3.85
N LYS A 419 -4.87 0.02 4.61
CA LYS A 419 -3.48 0.45 4.77
C LYS A 419 -2.68 -0.02 3.55
N LEU A 420 -2.00 0.89 2.86
CA LEU A 420 -1.05 0.59 1.80
C LEU A 420 0.37 0.55 2.36
N ILE A 421 1.06 -0.57 2.17
CA ILE A 421 2.50 -0.70 2.44
C ILE A 421 3.22 -0.72 1.08
N PRO A 422 4.02 0.31 0.75
CA PRO A 422 4.50 0.50 -0.61
C PRO A 422 5.76 -0.29 -0.96
N GLU A 423 5.87 -0.68 -2.22
CA GLU A 423 7.11 -1.20 -2.80
C GLU A 423 7.92 -0.08 -3.47
N THR A 424 9.12 0.21 -2.98
CA THR A 424 9.86 1.41 -3.37
C THR A 424 11.20 1.14 -4.04
N VAL A 425 11.79 -0.03 -3.79
CA VAL A 425 13.11 -0.39 -4.32
C VAL A 425 13.07 -1.56 -5.30
N GLY A 426 11.87 -2.11 -5.56
CA GLY A 426 11.63 -3.15 -6.56
C GLY A 426 12.42 -4.43 -6.30
N PHE A 427 12.92 -5.04 -7.36
CA PHE A 427 13.59 -6.34 -7.35
C PHE A 427 14.88 -6.35 -8.15
N ILE A 428 15.56 -7.49 -8.14
CA ILE A 428 16.69 -7.78 -9.02
C ILE A 428 16.23 -8.59 -10.23
N GLU A 429 16.46 -8.05 -11.42
CA GLU A 429 16.19 -8.76 -12.67
C GLU A 429 17.34 -9.73 -13.01
N GLU A 430 17.00 -10.95 -13.42
CA GLU A 430 17.98 -11.94 -13.86
C GLU A 430 18.82 -11.41 -15.03
N GLY A 431 20.13 -11.66 -15.00
CA GLY A 431 21.03 -11.28 -16.08
C GLY A 431 21.27 -9.78 -16.26
N LYS A 432 20.70 -8.90 -15.41
CA LYS A 432 20.99 -7.47 -15.42
C LYS A 432 22.21 -7.13 -14.56
N PRO A 433 23.31 -6.62 -15.16
CA PRO A 433 24.45 -6.17 -14.38
C PRO A 433 24.05 -5.04 -13.42
N GLN A 434 24.67 -5.01 -12.23
CA GLN A 434 24.48 -3.95 -11.23
C GLN A 434 23.06 -3.85 -10.64
N ALA A 435 22.19 -4.85 -10.84
CA ALA A 435 20.81 -4.82 -10.30
C ALA A 435 20.78 -4.60 -8.78
N ILE A 436 21.63 -5.31 -8.04
CA ILE A 436 21.76 -5.17 -6.58
C ILE A 436 22.27 -3.77 -6.20
N ALA A 437 23.26 -3.25 -6.92
CA ALA A 437 23.82 -1.92 -6.66
C ALA A 437 22.76 -0.81 -6.87
N LYS A 438 21.95 -0.92 -7.93
CA LYS A 438 20.83 0.01 -8.20
C LYS A 438 19.72 -0.10 -7.15
N MET A 439 19.41 -1.31 -6.67
CA MET A 439 18.50 -1.50 -5.54
C MET A 439 19.01 -0.78 -4.30
N LYS A 440 20.30 -0.92 -3.97
CA LYS A 440 20.93 -0.23 -2.85
C LYS A 440 20.87 1.29 -3.00
N GLU A 441 21.15 1.82 -4.19
CA GLU A 441 21.09 3.27 -4.46
C GLU A 441 19.68 3.84 -4.23
N ARG A 442 18.65 3.13 -4.71
CA ARG A 442 17.25 3.47 -4.42
C ARG A 442 16.97 3.42 -2.92
N ALA A 443 17.38 2.37 -2.23
CA ALA A 443 17.20 2.22 -0.79
C ALA A 443 17.86 3.36 0.01
N LEU A 444 19.08 3.76 -0.35
CA LEU A 444 19.80 4.90 0.25
C LEU A 444 19.16 6.25 -0.05
N SER A 445 18.37 6.36 -1.12
CA SER A 445 17.58 7.57 -1.39
C SER A 445 16.32 7.59 -0.52
N ILE A 446 15.66 6.44 -0.37
CA ILE A 446 14.48 6.30 0.51
C ILE A 446 14.82 6.60 1.97
N THR A 447 16.01 6.23 2.46
CA THR A 447 16.42 6.54 3.85
C THR A 447 16.56 8.04 4.15
N LYS A 448 16.58 8.89 3.12
CA LYS A 448 16.63 10.35 3.26
C LYS A 448 15.23 10.98 3.33
N LEU A 449 14.18 10.19 3.13
CA LEU A 449 12.79 10.60 3.28
C LEU A 449 12.32 10.29 4.71
N SER A 450 11.56 11.22 5.28
CA SER A 450 10.89 11.08 6.56
C SER A 450 9.87 9.94 6.49
N ASP A 451 10.00 8.90 7.34
CA ASP A 451 9.20 7.66 7.31
C ASP A 451 9.25 6.86 5.99
N GLY A 452 10.29 7.04 5.18
CA GLY A 452 10.49 6.28 3.95
C GLY A 452 10.57 4.76 4.20
N ILE A 453 9.83 3.99 3.40
CA ILE A 453 9.78 2.52 3.48
C ILE A 453 10.65 1.91 2.39
N ILE A 454 11.60 1.05 2.74
CA ILE A 454 12.34 0.21 1.78
C ILE A 454 11.52 -1.06 1.52
N GLY A 455 10.69 -1.03 0.47
CA GLY A 455 9.91 -2.20 0.05
C GLY A 455 10.59 -2.91 -1.12
N ALA A 456 11.18 -4.08 -0.86
CA ALA A 456 11.84 -4.93 -1.84
C ALA A 456 11.07 -6.22 -2.08
N PHE A 457 11.14 -6.75 -3.30
CA PHE A 457 10.72 -8.12 -3.57
C PHE A 457 11.80 -8.94 -4.29
N TYR A 458 11.67 -10.25 -4.21
CA TYR A 458 12.63 -11.22 -4.73
C TYR A 458 11.89 -12.44 -5.27
N HIS A 459 12.21 -12.85 -6.50
CA HIS A 459 11.66 -14.06 -7.08
C HIS A 459 12.45 -15.29 -6.59
N PRO A 460 11.80 -16.28 -5.93
CA PRO A 460 12.48 -17.44 -5.38
C PRO A 460 13.23 -18.30 -6.41
N TYR A 461 12.84 -18.27 -7.70
CA TYR A 461 13.51 -19.02 -8.76
C TYR A 461 14.97 -18.59 -9.01
N LEU A 462 15.36 -17.40 -8.53
CA LEU A 462 16.74 -16.92 -8.59
C LEU A 462 17.67 -17.67 -7.60
N GLY A 463 17.11 -18.46 -6.69
CA GLY A 463 17.84 -19.27 -5.72
C GLY A 463 18.36 -18.50 -4.51
N VAL A 464 19.07 -19.18 -3.61
CA VAL A 464 19.48 -18.62 -2.32
C VAL A 464 20.73 -17.72 -2.38
N GLU A 465 21.64 -17.95 -3.34
CA GLU A 465 22.90 -17.21 -3.39
C GLU A 465 22.73 -15.73 -3.74
N PRO A 466 21.96 -15.33 -4.79
CA PRO A 466 21.70 -13.91 -5.04
C PRO A 466 20.92 -13.24 -3.91
N LEU A 467 20.04 -13.99 -3.22
CA LEU A 467 19.32 -13.49 -2.05
C LEU A 467 20.27 -13.11 -0.91
N LYS A 468 21.33 -13.90 -0.66
CA LYS A 468 22.35 -13.54 0.34
C LYS A 468 23.01 -12.20 0.03
N GLU A 469 23.27 -11.92 -1.24
CA GLU A 469 23.84 -10.64 -1.68
C GLU A 469 22.85 -9.48 -1.50
N VAL A 470 21.58 -9.66 -1.87
CA VAL A 470 20.52 -8.67 -1.63
C VAL A 470 20.40 -8.36 -0.14
N LEU A 471 20.28 -9.38 0.70
CA LEU A 471 20.17 -9.22 2.15
C LEU A 471 21.39 -8.51 2.73
N LYS A 472 22.60 -8.87 2.30
CA LYS A 472 23.83 -8.20 2.72
C LYS A 472 23.80 -6.70 2.42
N GLU A 473 23.35 -6.29 1.24
CA GLU A 473 23.30 -4.88 0.87
C GLU A 473 22.20 -4.12 1.62
N LEU A 474 21.01 -4.71 1.79
CA LEU A 474 19.91 -4.10 2.55
C LEU A 474 20.22 -4.00 4.05
N GLU A 475 20.77 -5.05 4.65
CA GLU A 475 21.19 -5.06 6.07
C GLU A 475 22.37 -4.11 6.34
N SER A 476 23.12 -3.70 5.31
CA SER A 476 24.18 -2.68 5.46
C SER A 476 23.64 -1.26 5.71
N ILE A 477 22.34 -1.05 5.54
CA ILE A 477 21.68 0.24 5.77
C ILE A 477 21.53 0.49 7.27
N PRO A 478 21.97 1.65 7.79
CA PRO A 478 21.93 1.92 9.23
C PRO A 478 20.48 2.05 9.74
N ASN A 479 20.27 1.60 10.98
CA ASN A 479 18.99 1.68 11.70
C ASN A 479 17.81 1.03 10.97
N ILE A 480 18.05 0.00 10.16
CA ILE A 480 16.99 -0.75 9.49
C ILE A 480 16.10 -1.48 10.50
N GLU A 481 14.79 -1.41 10.30
CA GLU A 481 13.78 -2.15 11.04
C GLU A 481 12.89 -2.90 10.05
N TRP A 482 12.88 -4.23 10.17
CA TRP A 482 12.09 -5.09 9.30
C TRP A 482 10.64 -5.14 9.76
N ILE A 483 9.72 -4.81 8.86
CA ILE A 483 8.27 -4.87 9.09
C ILE A 483 7.85 -6.33 9.22
N ASP A 484 7.13 -6.63 10.30
CA ASP A 484 6.58 -7.95 10.58
C ASP A 484 5.05 -7.87 10.58
N LEU A 485 4.41 -8.26 9.47
CA LEU A 485 2.96 -8.21 9.38
C LEU A 485 2.27 -9.18 10.34
N GLN A 486 2.95 -10.22 10.82
CA GLN A 486 2.36 -11.07 11.85
C GLN A 486 2.26 -10.36 13.20
N LYS A 487 3.06 -9.30 13.41
CA LYS A 487 3.08 -8.50 14.65
C LYS A 487 2.42 -7.13 14.52
N ASP A 488 2.05 -6.74 13.31
CA ASP A 488 1.25 -5.54 13.04
C ASP A 488 -0.25 -5.83 13.14
N MET A 489 -1.06 -4.76 13.26
CA MET A 489 -2.51 -4.88 13.16
C MET A 489 -2.94 -5.04 11.71
N ASN A 490 -3.47 -6.22 11.39
CA ASN A 490 -4.13 -6.54 10.13
C ASN A 490 -5.37 -7.40 10.42
N GLU A 491 -6.38 -7.30 9.54
CA GLU A 491 -7.64 -8.03 9.63
C GLU A 491 -7.98 -8.58 8.24
N VAL A 492 -8.31 -9.87 8.21
CA VAL A 492 -8.93 -10.53 7.06
C VAL A 492 -10.25 -11.16 7.51
N LYS A 493 -11.33 -10.80 6.84
CA LYS A 493 -12.69 -11.24 7.20
C LYS A 493 -13.46 -11.77 6.00
N MET A 494 -13.92 -13.02 6.10
CA MET A 494 -14.74 -13.66 5.09
C MET A 494 -15.71 -14.65 5.73
N LYS A 495 -17.01 -14.35 5.73
CA LYS A 495 -18.05 -15.22 6.32
C LYS A 495 -17.71 -15.57 7.78
N ASP A 496 -17.46 -16.85 8.07
CA ASP A 496 -17.08 -17.36 9.39
C ASP A 496 -15.56 -17.44 9.60
N ILE A 497 -14.75 -17.01 8.62
CA ILE A 497 -13.30 -16.89 8.72
C ILE A 497 -12.95 -15.46 9.14
N HIS A 498 -12.19 -15.34 10.21
CA HIS A 498 -11.66 -14.08 10.71
C HIS A 498 -10.22 -14.29 11.18
N ILE A 499 -9.28 -13.67 10.48
CA ILE A 499 -7.84 -13.70 10.77
C ILE A 499 -7.46 -12.31 11.24
N THR A 500 -6.84 -12.23 12.41
CA THR A 500 -6.28 -10.97 12.91
C THR A 500 -4.83 -11.16 13.29
N THR A 501 -4.04 -10.12 13.14
CA THR A 501 -2.67 -10.07 13.65
C THR A 501 -2.52 -8.93 14.63
N ASN A 502 -1.65 -9.12 15.60
CA ASN A 502 -1.25 -8.10 16.56
C ASN A 502 0.11 -8.49 17.15
N LYS A 503 0.58 -7.77 18.17
CA LYS A 503 1.90 -8.02 18.79
C LYS A 503 2.10 -9.45 19.30
N GLU A 504 1.03 -10.21 19.54
CA GLU A 504 1.05 -11.61 19.99
C GLU A 504 1.13 -12.63 18.85
N GLY A 505 0.98 -12.20 17.59
CA GLY A 505 1.01 -13.05 16.40
C GLY A 505 -0.33 -13.14 15.68
N ILE A 506 -0.51 -14.25 14.95
CA ILE A 506 -1.71 -14.55 14.16
C ILE A 506 -2.77 -15.22 15.03
N HIS A 507 -4.00 -14.69 14.99
CA HIS A 507 -5.18 -15.24 15.63
C HIS A 507 -6.21 -15.60 14.56
N VAL A 508 -6.74 -16.82 14.60
CA VAL A 508 -7.64 -17.35 13.57
C VAL A 508 -8.92 -17.89 14.20
N GLU A 509 -10.04 -17.29 13.83
CA GLU A 509 -11.38 -17.80 14.09
C GLU A 509 -11.93 -18.39 12.79
N LYS A 510 -12.20 -19.70 12.77
CA LYS A 510 -12.75 -20.41 11.59
C LYS A 510 -13.62 -21.59 12.02
N PRO A 511 -14.56 -22.06 11.18
CA PRO A 511 -15.31 -23.29 11.44
C PRO A 511 -14.37 -24.49 11.61
N THR A 512 -14.68 -25.37 12.56
CA THR A 512 -13.90 -26.61 12.77
C THR A 512 -14.08 -27.55 11.57
N SER A 513 -12.97 -27.91 10.93
CA SER A 513 -12.98 -28.89 9.83
C SER A 513 -12.69 -30.32 10.32
N ALA A 514 -12.99 -31.32 9.48
CA ALA A 514 -12.62 -32.71 9.77
C ALA A 514 -11.10 -32.88 9.93
N ASN A 515 -10.30 -32.13 9.16
CA ASN A 515 -8.84 -32.14 9.27
C ASN A 515 -8.36 -31.57 10.62
N ASP A 516 -9.02 -30.51 11.12
CA ASP A 516 -8.71 -29.97 12.45
C ASP A 516 -8.97 -31.00 13.56
N ILE A 517 -10.05 -31.79 13.43
CA ILE A 517 -10.36 -32.90 14.36
C ILE A 517 -9.31 -34.01 14.26
N ILE A 518 -8.91 -34.40 13.05
CA ILE A 518 -7.88 -35.43 12.84
C ILE A 518 -6.56 -34.99 13.45
N ASP A 519 -6.14 -33.74 13.27
CA ASP A 519 -4.90 -33.24 13.82
C ASP A 519 -4.96 -33.10 15.34
N TYR A 520 -6.10 -32.70 15.90
CA TYR A 520 -6.33 -32.74 17.34
C TYR A 520 -6.21 -34.17 17.88
N ILE A 521 -6.75 -35.16 17.18
CA ILE A 521 -6.61 -36.59 17.54
C ILE A 521 -5.16 -37.05 17.36
N LYS A 522 -4.41 -36.60 16.35
CA LYS A 522 -2.98 -36.94 16.22
C LYS A 522 -2.15 -36.35 17.34
N GLN A 523 -2.41 -35.09 17.70
CA GLN A 523 -1.66 -34.36 18.72
C GLN A 523 -1.99 -34.84 20.14
N TYR A 524 -3.25 -35.11 20.43
CA TYR A 524 -3.74 -35.42 21.78
C TYR A 524 -4.36 -36.80 21.96
N GLY A 525 -4.49 -37.58 20.89
CA GLY A 525 -5.12 -38.91 20.92
C GLY A 525 -4.41 -39.88 21.87
N PHE A 526 -3.10 -39.77 22.02
CA PHE A 526 -2.35 -40.52 23.03
C PHE A 526 -2.84 -40.21 24.46
N PHE A 527 -3.07 -38.93 24.78
CA PHE A 527 -3.61 -38.53 26.08
C PHE A 527 -5.07 -38.95 26.27
N LEU A 528 -5.88 -38.94 25.21
CA LEU A 528 -7.24 -39.46 25.24
C LEU A 528 -7.26 -40.99 25.51
N ILE A 529 -6.35 -41.74 24.90
CA ILE A 529 -6.18 -43.18 25.14
C ILE A 529 -5.72 -43.44 26.58
N ILE A 530 -4.75 -42.69 27.08
CA ILE A 530 -4.30 -42.79 28.48
C ILE A 530 -5.47 -42.48 29.43
N GLY A 531 -6.20 -41.40 29.19
CA GLY A 531 -7.36 -41.02 29.99
C GLY A 531 -8.41 -42.13 30.02
N PHE A 532 -8.69 -42.75 28.86
CA PHE A 532 -9.60 -43.88 28.77
C PHE A 532 -9.11 -45.10 29.55
N ILE A 533 -7.83 -45.48 29.43
CA ILE A 533 -7.22 -46.59 30.18
C ILE A 533 -7.33 -46.34 31.70
N ILE A 534 -7.05 -45.11 32.15
CA ILE A 534 -7.16 -44.73 33.56
C ILE A 534 -8.61 -44.88 34.05
N ILE A 535 -9.59 -44.41 33.27
CA ILE A 535 -11.01 -44.54 33.59
C ILE A 535 -11.41 -46.02 33.70
N VAL A 536 -11.02 -46.85 32.73
CA VAL A 536 -11.31 -48.30 32.74
C VAL A 536 -10.66 -48.97 33.95
N PHE A 537 -9.40 -48.63 34.26
CA PHE A 537 -8.70 -49.16 35.42
C PHE A 537 -9.39 -48.78 36.74
N LEU A 538 -9.83 -47.53 36.89
CA LEU A 538 -10.58 -47.07 38.05
C LEU A 538 -11.94 -47.78 38.19
N LEU A 539 -12.64 -48.03 37.08
CA LEU A 539 -13.89 -48.80 37.07
C LEU A 539 -13.67 -50.26 37.47
N LEU A 540 -12.58 -50.88 37.00
CA LEU A 540 -12.21 -52.25 37.38
C LEU A 540 -11.84 -52.34 38.86
N LEU A 541 -11.04 -51.39 39.39
CA LEU A 541 -10.72 -51.32 40.82
C LEU A 541 -11.98 -51.14 41.68
N ARG A 542 -12.92 -50.29 41.24
CA ARG A 542 -14.20 -50.09 41.93
C ARG A 542 -15.06 -51.36 41.92
N ARG A 543 -15.03 -52.13 40.83
CA ARG A 543 -15.74 -53.42 40.73
C ARG A 543 -15.08 -54.51 41.58
N ALA A 544 -13.76 -54.58 41.61
CA ALA A 544 -12.99 -55.50 42.46
C ALA A 544 -13.29 -55.26 43.94
N LYS A 545 -13.25 -54.00 44.40
CA LYS A 545 -13.63 -53.63 45.78
C LYS A 545 -15.07 -54.00 46.15
N LYS A 546 -15.97 -54.08 45.16
CA LYS A 546 -17.39 -54.45 45.35
C LYS A 546 -17.62 -55.97 45.34
N LEU A 547 -16.62 -56.75 44.94
CA LEU A 547 -16.63 -58.22 44.98
C LEU A 547 -15.92 -58.77 46.22
N GLU A 548 -15.08 -57.96 46.87
CA GLU A 548 -14.45 -58.25 48.17
C GLU A 548 -15.32 -57.84 49.38
N SER A 549 -16.41 -57.10 49.14
CA SER A 549 -17.47 -56.78 50.10
C SER A 549 -18.68 -57.68 49.90
#